data_AF-A0A6N7GWF3-F1
#
_entry.id   AF-A0A6N7GWF3-F1
#
_cell.length_a   1.000
_cell.length_b   1.000
_cell.length_c   1.000
_cell.angle_alpha   90.00
_cell.angle_beta   90.00
_cell.angle_gamma   90.00
#
_symmetry.space_group_name_H-M   'P 1'
#
loop_
_entity.id
_entity.type
_entity.pdbx_description
1 polymer ?
#
loop_
_entity_poly.entity_id
_entity_poly.type
_entity_poly.pdbx_seq_one_letter_code
_entity_poly.pdbx_strand_id
1 'polypeptide(L)' 'MAYRVYSGPRGTETISPLEKDRMLYKEFSSLDQAMSWARHVNDNGRTALLIEGDDGTHLTHTEITAALTHPERPPLHAGS' A
#
# COMPACT_ATOMS: atom_id res chain seq x y z
N MET A 1 -6.56 -1.73 -15.10
CA MET A 1 -5.24 -1.60 -14.44
C MET A 1 -5.28 -2.50 -13.22
N ALA A 2 -4.30 -3.39 -13.05
CA ALA A 2 -4.22 -4.21 -11.86
C ALA A 2 -3.15 -3.63 -10.92
N TYR A 3 -3.46 -3.62 -9.62
CA TYR A 3 -2.57 -3.23 -8.55
C TYR A 3 -2.34 -4.43 -7.64
N ARG A 4 -1.08 -4.75 -7.36
CA ARG A 4 -0.65 -5.89 -6.56
C ARG A 4 -0.09 -5.39 -5.24
N VAL A 5 -0.70 -5.79 -4.13
CA VAL A 5 -0.24 -5.46 -2.78
C VAL A 5 0.47 -6.67 -2.17
N TYR A 6 1.75 -6.50 -1.87
CA TYR A 6 2.57 -7.48 -1.17
C TYR A 6 2.57 -7.14 0.32
N SER A 7 2.39 -8.15 1.18
CA SER A 7 2.37 -7.96 2.64
C SER A 7 3.19 -9.01 3.36
N GLY A 8 3.85 -8.61 4.45
CA GLY A 8 4.69 -9.48 5.26
C GLY A 8 4.40 -9.38 6.76
N PRO A 9 5.19 -10.09 7.57
CA PRO A 9 5.16 -9.95 9.02
C PRO A 9 5.40 -8.51 9.47
N ARG A 10 4.87 -8.14 10.63
CA ARG A 10 5.19 -6.84 11.25
C ARG A 10 6.70 -6.70 11.49
N GLY A 11 7.22 -5.49 11.25
CA GLY A 11 8.64 -5.17 11.39
C GLY A 11 9.48 -5.47 10.15
N THR A 12 8.93 -6.09 9.11
CA THR A 12 9.57 -6.12 7.79
C THR A 12 9.44 -4.74 7.13
N GLU A 13 10.55 -4.18 6.67
CA GLU A 13 10.57 -2.85 6.04
C GLU A 13 10.97 -2.91 4.56
N THR A 14 11.75 -3.93 4.17
CA THR A 14 12.26 -4.10 2.81
C THR A 14 12.07 -5.55 2.36
N ILE A 15 11.95 -5.74 1.05
CA ILE A 15 11.88 -7.04 0.40
C ILE A 15 12.97 -7.07 -0.67
N SER A 16 13.82 -8.10 -0.67
CA SER A 16 14.73 -8.31 -1.79
C SER A 16 13.97 -8.80 -3.03
N PRO A 17 14.47 -8.55 -4.27
CA PRO A 17 13.79 -9.01 -5.48
C PRO A 17 13.51 -10.52 -5.51
N LEU A 18 14.40 -11.33 -4.93
CA LEU A 18 14.25 -12.79 -4.85
C LEU A 18 13.17 -13.21 -3.85
N GLU A 19 13.06 -12.49 -2.72
CA GLU A 19 11.99 -12.75 -1.75
C GLU A 19 10.63 -12.37 -2.34
N LYS A 20 10.55 -11.24 -3.04
CA LYS A 20 9.34 -10.76 -3.70
C LYS A 20 8.76 -11.79 -4.68
N ASP A 21 9.62 -12.45 -5.47
CA ASP A 21 9.20 -13.48 -6.43
C ASP A 21 8.44 -14.64 -5.77
N ARG A 22 8.71 -14.90 -4.48
CA ARG A 22 8.09 -15.96 -3.69
C ARG A 22 6.92 -15.47 -2.84
N MET A 23 6.67 -14.16 -2.79
CA MET A 23 5.62 -13.58 -1.96
C MET A 23 4.26 -13.68 -2.62
N LEU A 24 3.26 -14.02 -1.81
CA LEU A 24 1.87 -13.85 -2.21
C LEU A 24 1.52 -12.37 -2.23
N TYR A 25 0.78 -11.98 -3.26
CA TYR A 25 0.16 -10.67 -3.38
C TYR A 25 -1.34 -10.80 -3.48
N LYS A 26 -2.04 -9.71 -3.17
CA LYS A 26 -3.46 -9.56 -3.48
C LYS A 26 -3.64 -8.50 -4.56
N GLU A 27 -4.45 -8.83 -5.56
CA GLU A 27 -4.72 -7.95 -6.70
C GLU A 27 -5.98 -7.12 -6.49
N PHE A 28 -5.95 -5.88 -6.98
CA PHE A 28 -7.02 -4.90 -6.94
C PHE A 28 -7.13 -4.18 -8.27
N SER A 29 -8.33 -3.68 -8.61
CA SER A 29 -8.57 -2.97 -9.87
C SER A 29 -8.28 -1.47 -9.81
N SER A 30 -7.97 -0.93 -8.62
CA SER A 30 -7.67 0.49 -8.40
C SER A 30 -6.64 0.69 -7.29
N LEU A 31 -5.92 1.82 -7.36
CA LEU A 31 -4.95 2.21 -6.34
C LEU A 31 -5.63 2.47 -4.99
N ASP A 32 -6.82 3.08 -4.98
CA ASP A 32 -7.61 3.30 -3.76
C ASP A 32 -7.94 2.00 -3.02
N GLN A 33 -8.35 0.96 -3.75
CA GLN A 33 -8.60 -0.36 -3.16
C GLN A 33 -7.31 -0.99 -2.62
N ALA A 34 -6.20 -0.85 -3.34
CA ALA A 34 -4.89 -1.32 -2.90
C ALA A 34 -4.43 -0.60 -1.60
N MET A 35 -4.62 0.73 -1.52
CA MET A 35 -4.30 1.54 -0.35
C MET A 35 -5.21 1.22 0.84
N SER A 36 -6.52 1.03 0.60
CA SER A 36 -7.46 0.56 1.63
C SER A 36 -7.06 -0.80 2.20
N TRP A 37 -6.65 -1.73 1.34
CA TRP A 37 -6.13 -3.02 1.77
C TRP A 37 -4.81 -2.90 2.53
N ALA A 38 -3.89 -2.02 2.09
CA ALA A 38 -2.64 -1.75 2.79
C ALA A 38 -2.89 -1.26 4.22
N ARG A 39 -3.84 -0.34 4.40
CA ARG A 39 -4.29 0.10 5.74
C ARG A 39 -4.82 -1.06 6.56
N HIS A 40 -5.71 -1.85 5.98
CA HIS A 40 -6.31 -3.00 6.66
C HIS A 40 -5.25 -4.00 7.13
N VAL A 41 -4.27 -4.38 6.32
CA VAL A 41 -3.24 -5.35 6.74
C VAL A 41 -2.30 -4.78 7.81
N ASN A 42 -1.98 -3.48 7.73
CA ASN A 42 -1.19 -2.79 8.76
C ASN A 42 -1.90 -2.83 10.12
N ASP A 43 -3.20 -2.60 10.15
CA ASP A 43 -4.02 -2.62 11.36
C ASP A 43 -4.19 -4.06 11.93
N ASN A 44 -4.13 -5.09 11.08
CA ASN A 44 -4.43 -6.48 11.43
C ASN A 44 -3.19 -7.38 11.64
N GLY A 45 -2.08 -6.82 12.15
CA GLY A 45 -0.93 -7.62 12.57
C GLY A 45 0.08 -7.97 11.46
N ARG A 46 -0.12 -7.46 10.24
CA ARG A 46 0.83 -7.55 9.12
C ARG A 46 1.34 -6.16 8.75
N THR A 47 2.16 -6.07 7.72
CA THR A 47 2.56 -4.79 7.13
C THR A 47 2.54 -4.88 5.60
N ALA A 48 2.02 -3.85 4.94
CA ALA A 48 2.10 -3.67 3.51
C ALA A 48 3.52 -3.22 3.13
N LEU A 49 4.13 -3.93 2.19
CA LEU A 49 5.55 -3.77 1.88
C LEU A 49 5.81 -3.17 0.51
N LEU A 50 4.90 -3.42 -0.44
CA LEU A 50 5.00 -2.95 -1.81
C LEU A 50 3.62 -2.91 -2.45
N ILE A 51 3.35 -1.84 -3.21
CA ILE A 51 2.23 -1.78 -4.16
C ILE A 51 2.82 -1.56 -5.55
N GLU A 52 2.45 -2.39 -6.51
CA GLU A 52 2.80 -2.22 -7.92
C GLU A 52 1.56 -2.17 -8.78
N GLY A 53 1.53 -1.23 -9.74
CA GLY A 53 0.51 -1.16 -10.77
C GLY A 53 1.10 -1.45 -12.14
N ASP A 54 0.29 -2.01 -13.04
CA ASP A 54 0.68 -2.18 -14.45
C ASP A 54 0.86 -0.84 -15.19
N ASP A 55 0.43 0.27 -14.57
CA ASP A 55 0.61 1.65 -15.02
C ASP A 55 1.98 2.25 -14.64
N GLY A 56 2.86 1.46 -14.01
CA GLY A 56 4.15 1.91 -13.52
C GLY A 56 4.13 2.44 -12.07
N THR A 57 2.98 2.38 -11.39
CA THR A 57 2.90 2.67 -9.96
C THR A 57 3.83 1.74 -9.19
N HIS A 58 4.65 2.29 -8.31
CA HIS A 58 5.52 1.53 -7.42
C HIS A 58 5.65 2.27 -6.09
N LEU A 59 5.03 1.74 -5.03
CA LEU A 59 5.04 2.34 -3.69
C LEU A 59 5.71 1.38 -2.70
N THR A 60 6.78 1.84 -2.06
CA THR A 60 7.51 1.11 -1.02
C THR A 60 6.80 1.18 0.33
N HIS A 61 7.21 0.33 1.28
CA HIS A 61 6.69 0.34 2.66
C HIS A 61 6.67 1.75 3.28
N THR A 62 7.75 2.52 3.12
CA THR A 62 7.86 3.88 3.65
C THR A 62 6.87 4.83 3.01
N GLU A 63 6.71 4.78 1.68
CA GLU A 63 5.77 5.62 0.94
C GLU A 63 4.31 5.28 1.27
N ILE A 64 3.99 3.99 1.36
CA ILE A 64 2.68 3.51 1.80
C ILE A 64 2.38 4.04 3.20
N THR A 65 3.30 3.88 4.15
CA THR A 65 3.11 4.33 5.53
C THR A 65 2.96 5.85 5.62
N ALA A 66 3.77 6.61 4.86
CA ALA A 66 3.68 8.06 4.80
C ALA A 66 2.34 8.53 4.22
N ALA A 67 1.85 7.87 3.16
CA ALA A 67 0.56 8.16 2.54
C ALA A 67 -0.62 7.81 3.47
N LEU A 68 -0.54 6.68 4.21
CA LEU A 68 -1.58 6.28 5.16
C LEU A 68 -1.63 7.17 6.41
N THR A 69 -0.51 7.80 6.77
CA THR A 69 -0.40 8.71 7.92
C THR A 69 -0.92 10.11 7.59
N HIS A 70 -0.93 10.52 6.32
CA HIS A 70 -1.59 11.75 5.90
C HIS A 70 -3.09 11.49 5.71
N PRO A 71 -3.96 11.92 6.64
CA PRO A 71 -5.37 12.02 6.30
C PRO A 71 -5.46 13.03 5.15
N GLU A 72 -6.11 12.65 4.05
CA GLU A 72 -6.55 13.61 3.05
C GLU A 72 -7.22 14.77 3.80
N ARG A 73 -6.65 15.97 3.69
CA ARG A 73 -7.29 17.17 4.23
C ARG A 73 -8.65 17.25 3.54
N PRO A 74 -9.78 17.18 4.24
CA PRO A 74 -11.07 17.43 3.59
C PRO A 74 -11.00 18.82 2.96
N PRO A 75 -11.57 19.02 1.75
CA PRO A 75 -11.60 20.33 1.14
C PRO A 75 -12.22 21.30 2.14
N LEU A 76 -11.45 22.33 2.51
CA LEU A 76 -11.98 23.45 3.28
C LEU A 76 -13.05 24.08 2.40
N HIS A 77 -14.31 23.71 2.62
CA HIS A 77 -15.44 24.50 2.19
C HIS A 77 -15.29 25.85 2.89
N ALA A 78 -14.64 26.80 2.22
CA ALA A 78 -14.72 28.21 2.52
C ALA A 78 -16.16 28.65 2.18
N GLY A 79 -17.07 28.36 3.11
CA GLY A 79 -18.37 28.99 3.17
C GLY A 79 -18.29 30.15 4.15
N SER A 80 -18.30 31.37 3.64
CA SER A 80 -18.99 32.56 4.17
C SER A 80 -18.74 33.72 3.22
#